data_AF-A0A1Q8LW39-F1
#
_entry.id   AF-A0A1Q8LW39-F1
#
_cell.length_a   1.000
_cell.length_b   1.000
_cell.length_c   1.000
_cell.angle_alpha   90.00
_cell.angle_beta   90.00
_cell.angle_gamma   90.00
#
_symmetry.space_group_name_H-M   'P 1'
#
loop_
_entity.id
_entity.type
_entity.pdbx_description
1 polymer ?
#
loop_
_entity_poly.entity_id
_entity_poly.type
_entity_poly.pdbx_seq_one_letter_code
_entity_poly.pdbx_strand_id
1 'polypeptide(L)'
;MAKDWDAVAEAIKTRLAELDMTQAELATRAGVALMTVRELQHNLQPRRRSPRTLAAVSEALGWPGDHIARILDGDQVDDPDADDPVLVELDALRADVSALVRRIDSIERRLGPDAGGA
;
A
#
# COMPACT_ATOMS: atom_id res chain seq x y z
N MET A 1 4.08 -8.56 -21.75
CA MET A 1 4.30 -7.22 -21.16
C MET A 1 5.72 -7.15 -20.63
N ALA A 2 6.29 -5.95 -20.48
CA ALA A 2 7.59 -5.78 -19.83
C ALA A 2 7.41 -6.00 -18.32
N LYS A 3 8.39 -6.63 -17.68
CA LYS A 3 8.36 -6.88 -16.24
C LYS A 3 8.45 -5.56 -15.47
N ASP A 4 7.50 -5.30 -14.58
CA ASP A 4 7.43 -4.06 -13.81
C ASP A 4 8.16 -4.20 -12.46
N TRP A 5 9.48 -4.09 -12.52
CA TRP A 5 10.32 -4.14 -11.32
C TRP A 5 10.22 -2.86 -10.47
N ASP A 6 9.78 -1.74 -11.05
CA ASP A 6 9.55 -0.51 -10.31
C ASP A 6 8.30 -0.65 -9.43
N ALA A 7 7.22 -1.23 -9.97
CA ALA A 7 6.02 -1.55 -9.18
C ALA A 7 6.33 -2.51 -8.02
N VAL A 8 7.18 -3.53 -8.24
CA VAL A 8 7.63 -4.43 -7.16
C VAL A 8 8.42 -3.66 -6.08
N ALA A 9 9.33 -2.78 -6.48
CA ALA A 9 10.14 -2.01 -5.56
C ALA A 9 9.28 -1.08 -4.69
N GLU A 10 8.32 -0.38 -5.29
CA GLU A 10 7.38 0.48 -4.56
C GLU A 10 6.46 -0.32 -3.64
N ALA A 11 5.89 -1.43 -4.10
CA ALA A 11 5.04 -2.28 -3.25
C ALA A 11 5.78 -2.76 -2.00
N ILE A 12 7.04 -3.21 -2.14
CA ILE A 12 7.87 -3.64 -1.00
C ILE A 12 8.14 -2.47 -0.05
N LYS A 13 8.43 -1.26 -0.55
CA LYS A 13 8.65 -0.08 0.31
C LYS A 13 7.40 0.25 1.13
N THR A 14 6.25 0.31 0.47
CA THR A 14 4.98 0.63 1.11
C THR A 14 4.66 -0.39 2.19
N ARG A 15 4.76 -1.69 1.88
CA ARG A 15 4.44 -2.74 2.85
C ARG A 15 5.38 -2.77 4.05
N LEU A 16 6.67 -2.52 3.85
CA LEU A 16 7.59 -2.39 4.97
C LEU A 16 7.24 -1.22 5.89
N ALA A 17 6.78 -0.09 5.33
CA ALA A 17 6.33 1.05 6.11
C ALA A 17 5.02 0.76 6.87
N GLU A 18 4.06 0.07 6.23
CA GLU A 18 2.81 -0.37 6.87
C GLU A 18 3.05 -1.32 8.06
N LEU A 19 4.03 -2.22 7.91
CA LEU A 19 4.36 -3.22 8.93
C LEU A 19 5.38 -2.72 9.96
N ASP A 20 5.87 -1.48 9.85
CA ASP A 20 7.01 -0.94 10.61
C ASP A 20 8.21 -1.91 10.65
N MET A 21 8.50 -2.52 9.49
CA MET A 21 9.48 -3.60 9.35
C MET A 21 10.74 -3.12 8.62
N THR A 22 11.91 -3.49 9.13
CA THR A 22 13.20 -3.19 8.51
C THR A 22 13.59 -4.20 7.42
N GLN A 23 14.52 -3.81 6.54
CA GLN A 23 15.10 -4.72 5.54
C GLN A 23 15.74 -5.98 6.19
N ALA A 24 16.33 -5.82 7.38
CA ALA A 24 17.01 -6.91 8.09
C ALA A 24 16.02 -7.93 8.65
N GLU A 25 14.89 -7.47 9.17
CA GLU A 25 13.81 -8.33 9.64
C GLU A 25 13.16 -9.07 8.48
N LEU A 26 12.87 -8.39 7.36
CA LEU A 26 12.35 -9.02 6.16
C LEU A 26 13.31 -10.10 5.63
N ALA A 27 14.61 -9.80 5.54
CA ALA A 27 15.61 -10.75 5.09
C ALA A 27 15.65 -12.01 5.98
N THR A 28 15.59 -11.81 7.30
CA THR A 28 15.56 -12.90 8.29
C THR A 28 14.29 -13.74 8.13
N ARG A 29 13.13 -13.10 8.01
CA ARG A 29 11.82 -13.75 7.92
C ARG A 29 11.64 -14.53 6.62
N ALA A 30 12.13 -14.00 5.51
CA ALA A 30 12.11 -14.64 4.19
C ALA A 30 13.24 -15.68 4.00
N GLY A 31 14.22 -15.75 4.90
CA GLY A 31 15.39 -16.64 4.76
C GLY A 31 16.28 -16.28 3.56
N VAL A 32 16.40 -14.99 3.24
CA VAL A 32 17.20 -14.48 2.11
C VAL A 32 18.31 -13.55 2.61
N ALA A 33 19.34 -13.33 1.78
CA ALA A 33 20.38 -12.37 2.13
C ALA A 33 19.84 -10.93 2.16
N LEU A 34 20.31 -10.10 3.09
CA LEU A 34 19.95 -8.67 3.18
C LEU A 34 20.14 -7.92 1.85
N MET A 35 21.21 -8.25 1.11
CA MET A 35 21.46 -7.66 -0.21
C MET A 35 20.32 -7.96 -1.20
N THR A 36 19.68 -9.14 -1.10
CA THR A 36 18.53 -9.50 -1.94
C THR A 36 17.36 -8.56 -1.70
N VAL A 37 17.05 -8.27 -0.44
CA VAL A 37 15.99 -7.32 -0.07
C VAL A 37 16.33 -5.92 -0.57
N ARG A 38 17.57 -5.47 -0.37
CA ARG A 38 18.05 -4.17 -0.84
C ARG A 38 17.95 -4.03 -2.36
N GLU A 39 18.33 -5.07 -3.10
CA GLU A 39 18.26 -5.08 -4.56
C GLU A 39 16.82 -5.03 -5.07
N LEU A 40 15.89 -5.72 -4.40
CA LEU A 40 14.45 -5.68 -4.73
C LEU A 40 13.85 -4.31 -4.41
N GLN A 41 14.10 -3.75 -3.23
CA GLN A 41 13.51 -2.49 -2.79
C GLN A 41 13.99 -1.27 -3.60
N HIS A 42 15.19 -1.34 -4.18
CA HIS A 42 15.78 -0.23 -4.92
C HIS A 42 15.94 -0.51 -6.43
N ASN A 43 15.38 -1.62 -6.92
CA ASN A 43 15.51 -2.06 -8.31
C ASN A 43 16.97 -2.00 -8.84
N LEU A 44 17.96 -2.39 -8.01
CA LEU A 44 19.38 -2.18 -8.32
C LEU A 44 19.95 -3.18 -9.33
N GLN A 45 19.29 -4.32 -9.50
CA GLN A 45 19.67 -5.34 -10.47
C GLN A 45 18.41 -6.04 -11.02
N PRO A 46 17.93 -5.68 -12.22
CA PRO A 46 16.80 -6.34 -12.87
C PRO A 46 17.16 -7.73 -13.45
N ARG A 47 18.08 -8.46 -12.82
CA ARG A 47 18.32 -9.88 -13.15
C ARG A 47 17.13 -10.69 -12.63
N ARG A 48 16.63 -11.60 -13.48
CA ARG A 48 15.58 -12.58 -13.14
C ARG A 48 15.87 -13.22 -11.77
N ARG A 49 15.07 -12.87 -10.76
CA ARG A 49 15.10 -13.55 -9.46
C ARG A 49 14.41 -14.90 -9.58
N SER A 50 14.82 -15.82 -8.71
CA SER A 50 14.17 -17.12 -8.65
C SER A 50 12.72 -16.92 -8.19
N PRO A 51 11.74 -17.61 -8.81
CA PRO A 51 10.34 -17.57 -8.36
C PRO A 51 10.22 -17.92 -6.86
N ARG A 52 11.06 -18.84 -6.38
CA ARG A 52 11.13 -19.23 -4.98
C ARG A 52 11.52 -18.07 -4.05
N THR A 53 12.45 -17.23 -4.47
CA THR A 53 12.86 -16.03 -3.71
C THR A 53 11.73 -15.02 -3.64
N LEU A 54 11.04 -14.77 -4.76
CA LEU A 54 9.91 -13.85 -4.80
C LEU A 54 8.78 -14.34 -3.89
N ALA A 55 8.47 -15.64 -3.91
CA ALA A 55 7.47 -16.22 -3.03
C ALA A 55 7.82 -16.10 -1.54
N ALA A 56 9.06 -16.41 -1.17
CA ALA A 56 9.51 -16.29 0.22
C ALA A 56 9.44 -14.85 0.75
N VAL A 57 9.80 -13.87 -0.09
CA VAL A 57 9.68 -12.45 0.27
C VAL A 57 8.21 -12.02 0.37
N SER A 58 7.36 -12.51 -0.54
CA SER A 58 5.92 -12.23 -0.54
C SER A 58 5.26 -12.72 0.76
N GLU A 59 5.51 -13.97 1.13
CA GLU A 59 4.98 -14.57 2.36
C GLU A 59 5.51 -13.87 3.62
N ALA A 60 6.78 -13.45 3.62
CA ALA A 60 7.36 -12.71 4.74
C ALA A 60 6.75 -11.31 4.92
N LEU A 61 6.24 -10.71 3.85
CA LEU A 61 5.47 -9.45 3.85
C LEU A 61 3.98 -9.66 4.18
N GLY A 62 3.56 -10.90 4.46
CA GLY A 62 2.19 -11.24 4.79
C GLY A 62 1.26 -11.38 3.58
N TRP A 63 1.81 -11.44 2.36
CA TRP A 63 1.03 -11.63 1.13
C TRP A 63 0.99 -13.09 0.69
N PRO A 64 0.05 -13.47 -0.21
CA PRO A 64 0.13 -14.73 -0.94
C PRO A 64 1.47 -14.90 -1.66
N GLY A 65 1.98 -16.13 -1.75
CA GLY A 65 3.31 -16.41 -2.33
C GLY A 65 3.48 -16.00 -3.80
N ASP A 66 2.40 -15.81 -4.55
CA ASP A 66 2.41 -15.36 -5.95
C ASP A 66 2.24 -13.84 -6.11
N HIS A 67 1.95 -13.09 -5.04
CA HIS A 67 1.59 -11.68 -5.10
C HIS A 67 2.68 -10.81 -5.76
N ILE A 68 3.93 -10.91 -5.31
CA ILE A 68 5.06 -10.17 -5.94
C ILE A 68 5.24 -10.56 -7.42
N ALA A 69 4.99 -11.83 -7.78
CA ALA A 69 5.09 -12.27 -9.17
C ALA A 69 3.97 -11.67 -10.04
N ARG A 70 2.75 -11.55 -9.50
CA ARG A 70 1.63 -10.89 -10.18
C ARG A 70 1.88 -9.39 -10.39
N ILE A 71 2.42 -8.69 -9.39
CA ILE A 71 2.86 -7.28 -9.55
C ILE A 71 3.90 -7.18 -10.66
N LEU A 72 4.88 -8.08 -10.67
CA LEU A 72 5.94 -8.10 -11.66
C LEU A 72 5.43 -8.32 -13.09
N ASP A 73 4.38 -9.12 -13.25
CA ASP A 73 3.76 -9.41 -14.53
C ASP A 73 2.75 -8.31 -14.98
N GLY A 74 2.47 -7.34 -14.10
CA GLY A 74 1.58 -6.21 -14.35
C GLY A 74 0.10 -6.56 -14.19
N ASP A 75 -0.20 -7.65 -13.50
CA ASP A 75 -1.58 -8.02 -13.18
C ASP A 75 -2.17 -7.02 -12.18
N GLN A 76 -3.48 -6.77 -12.26
CA GLN A 76 -4.17 -6.10 -11.16
C GLN A 76 -4.10 -7.04 -9.95
N VAL A 77 -3.38 -6.57 -8.93
CA VAL A 77 -3.26 -7.27 -7.66
C VAL A 77 -4.20 -6.57 -6.70
N ASP A 78 -5.18 -7.32 -6.21
CA ASP A 78 -6.12 -6.83 -5.22
C ASP A 78 -5.32 -6.42 -3.97
N ASP A 79 -5.60 -5.23 -3.45
CA ASP A 79 -5.02 -4.78 -2.18
C ASP A 79 -5.44 -5.80 -1.10
N PRO A 80 -4.49 -6.51 -0.48
CA PRO A 80 -4.80 -7.58 0.46
C PRO A 80 -5.53 -7.09 1.70
N ASP A 81 -5.46 -5.78 1.98
CA ASP A 81 -6.17 -5.16 3.09
C ASP A 81 -7.48 -4.47 2.64
N ALA A 82 -7.86 -4.54 1.35
CA ALA A 82 -9.09 -3.93 0.84
C ALA A 82 -10.37 -4.47 1.52
N ASP A 83 -10.33 -5.74 1.93
CA ASP A 83 -11.43 -6.39 2.66
C ASP A 83 -11.25 -6.30 4.18
N ASP A 84 -10.22 -5.59 4.68
CA ASP A 84 -10.04 -5.40 6.12
C ASP A 84 -11.23 -4.55 6.66
N PRO A 85 -12.07 -5.12 7.55
CA PRO A 85 -13.26 -4.43 8.03
C PRO A 85 -12.94 -3.13 8.76
N VAL A 86 -11.75 -3.00 9.34
CA VAL A 86 -11.30 -1.76 10.01
C VAL A 86 -10.98 -0.68 8.99
N LEU A 87 -10.32 -1.03 7.88
CA LEU A 87 -10.01 -0.07 6.81
C LEU A 87 -11.27 0.36 6.05
N VAL A 88 -12.18 -0.57 5.79
CA VAL A 88 -13.50 -0.27 5.19
C VAL A 88 -14.28 0.72 6.06
N GLU A 89 -14.32 0.49 7.38
CA GLU A 89 -15.00 1.40 8.32
C GLU A 89 -14.30 2.76 8.40
N LEU A 90 -12.96 2.80 8.34
CA LEU A 90 -12.20 4.05 8.34
C LEU A 90 -12.47 4.90 7.09
N ASP A 91 -12.59 4.26 5.93
CA ASP A 91 -12.95 4.94 4.68
C ASP A 91 -14.40 5.44 4.71
N ALA A 92 -15.32 4.67 5.27
CA ALA A 92 -16.69 5.12 5.51
C ALA A 92 -16.71 6.36 6.43
N LEU A 93 -15.96 6.34 7.54
CA LEU A 93 -15.84 7.48 8.46
C LEU A 93 -15.24 8.71 7.79
N ARG A 94 -14.21 8.53 6.94
CA ARG A 94 -13.62 9.61 6.15
C ARG A 94 -14.63 10.23 5.18
N ALA A 95 -15.44 9.40 4.53
CA ALA A 95 -16.49 9.86 3.63
C ALA A 95 -17.56 10.67 4.38
N ASP A 96 -17.97 10.18 5.56
CA ASP A 96 -18.94 10.85 6.43
C ASP A 96 -18.43 12.21 6.93
N VAL A 97 -17.18 12.28 7.42
CA VAL A 97 -16.55 13.55 7.82
C VAL A 97 -16.51 14.53 6.65
N SER A 98 -16.15 14.06 5.46
CA SER A 98 -16.13 14.90 4.25
C SER A 98 -17.52 15.42 3.88
N ALA A 99 -18.56 14.60 4.07
CA ALA A 99 -19.94 15.00 3.84
C ALA A 99 -20.42 16.03 4.88
N LEU A 100 -20.03 15.86 6.15
CA LEU A 100 -20.32 16.81 7.23
C LEU A 100 -19.67 18.17 6.98
N VAL A 101 -18.40 18.21 6.59
CA VAL A 101 -17.70 19.46 6.23
C VAL A 101 -18.44 20.20 5.11
N ARG A 102 -18.77 19.49 4.01
CA ARG A 102 -19.54 20.09 2.90
C ARG A 102 -20.90 20.63 3.34
N ARG A 103 -21.55 19.95 4.29
CA ARG A 103 -22.84 20.38 4.84
C ARG A 103 -22.69 21.63 5.72
N ILE A 104 -21.65 21.69 6.54
CA ILE A 104 -21.33 22.87 7.36
C ILE A 104 -21.06 24.07 6.45
N ASP A 105 -20.21 23.93 5.44
CA ASP A 105 -19.93 25.01 4.46
C ASP A 105 -21.22 25.50 3.78
N SER A 106 -22.15 24.59 3.48
CA SER A 106 -23.45 24.96 2.92
C SER A 106 -24.33 25.71 3.90
N ILE A 107 -24.27 25.40 5.20
CA ILE A 107 -25.03 26.09 6.24
C ILE A 107 -24.43 27.49 6.47
N GLU A 108 -23.11 27.59 6.57
CA GLU A 108 -22.41 28.87 6.73
C GLU A 108 -22.70 29.84 5.57
N ARG A 109 -22.67 29.34 4.32
CA ARG A 109 -23.05 30.15 3.14
C ARG A 109 -24.50 30.64 3.17
N ARG A 110 -25.41 29.90 3.80
CA ARG A 110 -26.82 30.30 3.96
C ARG A 110 -27.04 31.27 5.12
N LEU A 111 -26.14 31.29 6.10
CA LEU A 111 -26.23 32.11 7.31
C LEU A 111 -25.41 33.41 7.24
N GLY A 112 -24.46 33.53 6.30
CA GLY A 112 -23.77 34.80 6.05
C GLY A 112 -24.66 35.84 5.35
N PRO A 113 -24.30 37.13 5.40
CA PRO A 113 -24.39 38.05 6.52
C PRO A 113 -25.68 38.89 6.45
N ASP A 114 -26.85 38.34 6.80
CA ASP A 114 -28.11 39.10 6.91
C ASP A 114 -28.84 38.90 8.26
N ALA A 115 -28.24 38.22 9.24
CA ALA A 115 -28.86 37.96 10.54
C ALA A 115 -28.59 39.06 11.60
N GLY A 116 -28.28 40.30 11.19
CA GLY A 116 -27.83 41.36 12.10
C GLY A 116 -28.14 42.80 11.67
N GLY A 117 -29.27 43.05 11.02
CA GLY A 117 -29.66 44.41 10.64
C GLY A 117 -31.15 44.59 10.39
N ALA A 118 -31.93 44.80 11.44
CA ALA A 118 -33.13 45.64 11.50
C ALA A 118 -33.61 45.75 12.96
#